data_AF-A0A9E1YYF4-F1
#
_entry.id   AF-A0A9E1YYF4-F1
#
_cell.length_a   1.000
_cell.length_b   1.000
_cell.length_c   1.000
_cell.angle_alpha   90.00
_cell.angle_beta   90.00
_cell.angle_gamma   90.00
#
_symmetry.space_group_name_H-M   'P 1'
#
loop_
_entity.id
_entity.type
_entity.pdbx_description
1 polymer ?
#
loop_
_entity_poly.entity_id
_entity_poly.type
_entity_poly.pdbx_seq_one_letter_code
_entity_poly.pdbx_strand_id
1 'polypeptide(L)'
;MKIQTTIVITTALGTVLFGSSILLSSPLQPRPGKRLGGLSEELIQRFQLGKTAFSQELTVEGGLGPIFNKTSCGNCHNNPVGGPGSQAVTRFGFIGKKGGFDPLAEIGGSLLQAEAISEDCAEVIPPEANVSTLRV
;
A
#
# COMPACT_ATOMS: atom_id res chain seq x y z
N MET A 1 80.48 -18.64 15.95
CA MET A 1 79.21 -19.28 15.54
C MET A 1 78.07 -18.66 16.35
N LYS A 2 77.46 -17.60 15.81
CA LYS A 2 76.20 -16.99 16.28
C LYS A 2 75.45 -16.59 15.01
N ILE A 3 74.31 -17.22 14.80
CA ILE A 3 73.51 -17.12 13.58
C ILE A 3 72.63 -15.88 13.75
N GLN A 4 72.82 -14.87 12.89
CA GLN A 4 71.92 -13.71 12.80
C GLN A 4 70.73 -14.10 11.92
N THR A 5 69.55 -14.15 12.52
CA THR A 5 68.28 -14.35 11.81
C THR A 5 67.75 -12.98 11.36
N THR A 6 67.81 -12.69 10.07
CA THR A 6 67.19 -11.51 9.47
C THR A 6 65.72 -11.81 9.20
N ILE A 7 64.81 -11.11 9.89
CA ILE A 7 63.37 -11.16 9.62
C ILE A 7 63.07 -10.15 8.52
N VAL A 8 62.61 -10.63 7.36
CA VAL A 8 62.08 -9.78 6.28
C VAL A 8 60.60 -9.53 6.56
N ILE A 9 60.24 -8.29 6.90
CA ILE A 9 58.84 -7.88 7.03
C ILE A 9 58.36 -7.40 5.66
N THR A 10 57.64 -8.26 4.94
CA THR A 10 56.88 -7.86 3.75
C THR A 10 55.61 -7.12 4.18
N THR A 11 55.55 -5.82 3.93
CA THR A 11 54.32 -5.02 4.08
C THR A 11 53.37 -5.34 2.92
N ALA A 12 52.27 -6.03 3.20
CA ALA A 12 51.19 -6.22 2.24
C ALA A 12 50.41 -4.91 2.10
N LEU A 13 50.49 -4.27 0.94
CA LEU A 13 49.69 -3.10 0.58
C LEU A 13 48.26 -3.58 0.30
N GLY A 14 47.39 -3.53 1.29
CA GLY A 14 45.96 -3.85 1.14
C GLY A 14 45.26 -2.77 0.33
N THR A 15 44.81 -3.09 -0.88
CA THR A 15 43.93 -2.23 -1.68
C THR A 15 42.53 -2.22 -1.07
N VAL A 16 42.17 -1.11 -0.41
CA VAL A 16 40.79 -0.86 0.02
C VAL A 16 39.97 -0.50 -1.21
N LEU A 17 39.19 -1.45 -1.73
CA LEU A 17 38.17 -1.20 -2.74
C LEU A 17 37.04 -0.38 -2.08
N PHE A 18 37.06 0.93 -2.25
CA PHE A 18 35.89 1.77 -2.01
C PHE A 18 34.84 1.41 -3.07
N GLY A 19 33.86 0.59 -2.68
CA GLY A 19 32.65 0.40 -3.46
C GLY A 19 31.90 1.73 -3.52
N SER A 20 31.96 2.41 -4.65
CA SER A 20 31.09 3.56 -4.92
C SER A 20 29.66 3.07 -4.98
N SER A 21 28.93 3.22 -3.87
CA SER A 21 27.48 3.13 -3.88
C SER A 21 26.95 4.29 -4.72
N ILE A 22 26.73 4.05 -6.02
CA ILE A 22 25.98 4.97 -6.86
C ILE A 22 24.56 4.95 -6.33
N LEU A 23 24.21 5.97 -5.55
CA LEU A 23 22.81 6.24 -5.20
C LEU A 23 22.10 6.64 -6.50
N LEU A 24 21.51 5.67 -7.20
CA LEU A 24 20.52 5.98 -8.23
C LEU A 24 19.33 6.63 -7.52
N SER A 25 19.34 7.95 -7.46
CA SER A 25 18.16 8.75 -7.13
C SER A 25 17.14 8.47 -8.23
N SER A 26 16.22 7.54 -7.97
CA SER A 26 15.07 7.37 -8.85
C SER A 26 14.31 8.69 -8.84
N PRO A 27 14.02 9.30 -10.01
CA PRO A 27 13.23 10.51 -10.01
C PRO A 27 11.91 10.22 -9.29
N LEU A 28 11.55 11.08 -8.34
CA LEU A 28 10.26 11.01 -7.64
C LEU A 28 9.15 10.79 -8.68
N GLN A 29 8.20 9.89 -8.36
CA GLN A 29 7.12 9.57 -9.28
C GLN A 29 6.45 10.86 -9.77
N PRO A 30 6.46 11.18 -11.07
CA PRO A 30 6.10 12.52 -11.54
C PRO A 30 4.65 12.90 -11.24
N ARG A 31 3.76 11.90 -11.16
CA ARG A 31 2.34 12.05 -10.87
C ARG A 31 1.76 10.72 -10.35
N PRO A 32 0.82 10.73 -9.39
CA PRO A 32 0.07 9.53 -9.02
C PRO A 32 -0.52 8.81 -10.25
N GLY A 33 -0.48 7.47 -10.23
CA GLY A 33 -0.96 6.65 -11.35
C GLY A 33 -0.13 6.70 -12.64
N LYS A 34 1.04 7.35 -12.64
CA LYS A 34 2.01 7.27 -13.74
C LYS A 34 3.15 6.35 -13.35
N ARG A 35 3.68 5.63 -14.35
CA ARG A 35 4.88 4.81 -14.18
C ARG A 35 6.08 5.66 -13.84
N LEU A 36 7.04 5.05 -13.14
CA LEU A 36 8.35 5.63 -12.92
C LEU A 36 9.11 5.79 -14.25
N GLY A 37 10.05 6.73 -14.28
CA GLY A 37 11.01 6.89 -15.38
C GLY A 37 12.10 5.82 -15.33
N GLY A 38 12.74 5.54 -16.47
CA GLY A 38 13.89 4.62 -16.54
C GLY A 38 13.58 3.13 -16.37
N LEU A 39 12.30 2.75 -16.38
CA LEU A 39 11.90 1.33 -16.29
C LEU A 39 12.31 0.54 -17.53
N SER A 40 12.71 -0.72 -17.34
CA SER A 40 12.87 -1.69 -18.41
C SER A 40 11.53 -1.98 -19.10
N GLU A 41 11.55 -2.54 -20.31
CA GLU A 41 10.32 -2.87 -21.04
C GLU A 41 9.43 -3.85 -20.26
N GLU A 42 10.02 -4.83 -19.59
CA GLU A 42 9.29 -5.76 -18.71
C GLU A 42 8.54 -5.03 -17.59
N LEU A 43 9.19 -4.06 -16.94
CA LEU A 43 8.59 -3.29 -15.86
C LEU A 43 7.50 -2.33 -16.39
N ILE A 44 7.68 -1.80 -17.60
CA ILE A 44 6.65 -1.01 -18.29
C ILE A 44 5.42 -1.90 -18.56
N GLN A 45 5.61 -3.11 -19.07
CA GLN A 45 4.51 -4.03 -19.34
C GLN A 45 3.76 -4.41 -18.05
N ARG A 46 4.50 -4.76 -16.98
CA ARG A 46 3.91 -5.03 -15.65
C ARG A 46 3.09 -3.85 -15.14
N PHE A 47 3.60 -2.62 -15.31
CA PHE A 47 2.86 -1.42 -14.95
C PHE A 47 1.55 -1.28 -15.73
N GLN A 48 1.55 -1.52 -17.05
CA GLN A 48 0.32 -1.40 -17.86
C GLN A 48 -0.72 -2.47 -17.50
N LEU A 49 -0.28 -3.69 -17.22
CA LEU A 49 -1.16 -4.76 -16.73
C LEU A 49 -1.79 -4.37 -15.39
N GLY A 50 -0.98 -3.91 -14.43
CA GLY A 50 -1.46 -3.44 -13.14
C GLY A 50 -2.42 -2.26 -13.26
N LYS A 51 -2.14 -1.31 -14.15
CA LYS A 51 -3.03 -0.17 -14.43
C LYS A 51 -4.38 -0.61 -14.99
N THR A 52 -4.39 -1.61 -15.87
CA THR A 52 -5.63 -2.17 -16.42
C THR A 52 -6.43 -2.86 -15.31
N ALA A 53 -5.79 -3.71 -14.52
CA ALA A 53 -6.42 -4.39 -13.39
C ALA A 53 -6.96 -3.40 -12.34
N PHE A 54 -6.25 -2.29 -12.08
CA PHE A 54 -6.67 -1.27 -11.11
C PHE A 54 -8.01 -0.60 -11.48
N SER A 55 -8.30 -0.49 -12.77
CA SER A 55 -9.54 0.10 -13.29
C SER A 55 -10.56 -0.95 -13.72
N GLN A 56 -10.26 -2.23 -13.56
CA GLN A 56 -11.18 -3.30 -13.91
C GLN A 56 -12.34 -3.32 -12.92
N GLU A 57 -13.55 -3.25 -13.44
CA GLU A 57 -14.76 -3.46 -12.65
C GLU A 57 -14.89 -4.95 -12.29
N LEU A 58 -15.04 -5.24 -11.01
CA LEU A 58 -15.29 -6.57 -10.45
C LEU A 58 -16.78 -6.85 -10.53
N THR A 59 -17.15 -8.00 -11.12
CA THR A 59 -18.54 -8.47 -11.17
C THR A 59 -18.82 -9.43 -10.02
N VAL A 60 -20.11 -9.72 -9.78
CA VAL A 60 -20.53 -10.71 -8.78
C VAL A 60 -19.87 -12.07 -9.04
N GLU A 61 -19.94 -12.56 -10.28
CA GLU A 61 -19.34 -13.82 -10.71
C GLU A 61 -17.81 -13.78 -10.66
N GLY A 62 -17.24 -12.58 -10.81
CA GLY A 62 -15.81 -12.31 -10.73
C GLY A 62 -15.26 -12.16 -9.31
N GLY A 63 -16.10 -12.30 -8.28
CA GLY A 63 -15.69 -12.25 -6.88
C GLY A 63 -15.73 -10.88 -6.23
N LEU A 64 -16.66 -10.00 -6.62
CA LEU A 64 -16.89 -8.70 -5.98
C LEU A 64 -17.16 -8.80 -4.46
N GLY A 65 -17.79 -9.89 -4.02
CA GLY A 65 -18.23 -10.09 -2.63
C GLY A 65 -19.65 -9.55 -2.37
N PRO A 66 -20.31 -9.97 -1.28
CA PRO A 66 -21.71 -9.64 -1.00
C PRO A 66 -21.92 -8.18 -0.57
N ILE A 67 -20.89 -7.56 0.01
CA ILE A 67 -20.84 -6.16 0.45
C ILE A 67 -19.54 -5.53 -0.02
N PHE A 68 -19.59 -4.27 -0.44
CA PHE A 68 -18.45 -3.55 -1.02
C PHE A 68 -18.67 -2.04 -0.96
N ASN A 69 -17.62 -1.26 -1.17
CA ASN A 69 -17.75 0.20 -1.30
C ASN A 69 -17.92 0.63 -2.76
N LYS A 70 -17.13 0.06 -3.66
CA LYS A 70 -17.17 0.26 -5.12
C LYS A 70 -16.62 -0.98 -5.84
N THR A 71 -16.81 -1.03 -7.15
CA THR A 71 -16.55 -2.20 -7.99
C THR A 71 -15.16 -2.19 -8.64
N SER A 72 -14.42 -1.08 -8.60
CA SER A 72 -12.99 -1.03 -8.95
C SER A 72 -12.19 -0.10 -8.04
N CYS A 73 -10.87 -0.33 -7.96
CA CYS A 73 -9.97 0.55 -7.22
C CYS A 73 -10.01 1.97 -7.77
N GLY A 74 -10.10 2.07 -9.11
CA GLY A 74 -10.23 3.31 -9.85
C GLY A 74 -11.55 4.06 -9.66
N ASN A 75 -12.57 3.50 -9.02
CA ASN A 75 -13.78 4.28 -8.70
C ASN A 75 -13.54 5.26 -7.54
N CYS A 76 -12.66 4.91 -6.58
CA CYS A 76 -12.27 5.81 -5.50
C CYS A 76 -10.93 6.50 -5.78
N HIS A 77 -9.91 5.77 -6.22
CA HIS A 77 -8.57 6.32 -6.43
C HIS A 77 -8.43 6.97 -7.81
N ASN A 78 -9.09 8.11 -8.01
CA ASN A 78 -9.39 8.63 -9.35
C ASN A 78 -8.94 10.07 -9.66
N ASN A 79 -8.29 10.77 -8.73
CA ASN A 79 -7.80 12.13 -8.95
C ASN A 79 -6.26 12.27 -8.95
N PRO A 80 -5.55 11.87 -10.02
CA PRO A 80 -6.00 11.07 -11.18
C PRO A 80 -6.19 9.59 -10.81
N VAL A 81 -6.60 8.74 -11.75
CA VAL A 81 -6.58 7.28 -11.57
C VAL A 81 -5.22 6.82 -11.03
N GLY A 82 -5.22 6.12 -9.89
CA GLY A 82 -4.02 5.75 -9.12
C GLY A 82 -3.54 6.82 -8.13
N GLY A 83 -4.36 7.85 -7.88
CA GLY A 83 -4.16 8.94 -6.92
C GLY A 83 -5.23 8.98 -5.84
N PRO A 84 -5.33 10.08 -5.08
CA PRO A 84 -6.35 10.23 -4.05
C PRO A 84 -7.76 10.27 -4.64
N GLY A 85 -8.73 9.86 -3.83
CA GLY A 85 -10.15 10.03 -4.10
C GLY A 85 -10.75 11.21 -3.34
N SER A 86 -12.04 11.40 -3.53
CA SER A 86 -12.86 12.33 -2.75
C SER A 86 -14.11 11.66 -2.17
N GLN A 87 -14.21 10.34 -2.32
CA GLN A 87 -15.35 9.55 -1.89
C GLN A 87 -15.29 9.43 -0.37
N ALA A 88 -16.39 9.76 0.28
CA ALA A 88 -16.48 9.65 1.71
C ALA A 88 -17.00 8.27 2.11
N VAL A 89 -16.53 7.76 3.24
CA VAL A 89 -16.95 6.51 3.85
C VAL A 89 -17.44 6.75 5.27
N THR A 90 -18.38 5.93 5.72
CA THR A 90 -18.82 5.96 7.12
C THR A 90 -17.86 5.14 7.96
N ARG A 91 -17.21 5.80 8.91
CA ARG A 91 -16.38 5.17 9.94
C ARG A 91 -17.12 5.14 11.26
N PHE A 92 -17.10 4.00 11.95
CA PHE A 92 -17.72 3.84 13.26
C PHE A 92 -16.78 3.12 14.23
N GLY A 93 -17.14 3.13 15.51
CA GLY A 93 -16.46 2.36 16.54
C GLY A 93 -16.98 2.69 17.92
N PHE A 94 -16.24 2.27 18.94
CA PHE A 94 -16.55 2.54 20.34
C PHE A 94 -15.45 3.36 21.00
N ILE A 95 -15.83 4.45 21.66
CA ILE A 95 -14.96 5.26 22.50
C ILE A 95 -15.26 4.95 23.97
N GLY A 96 -14.25 4.46 24.69
CA GLY A 96 -14.36 4.18 26.11
C GLY A 96 -14.54 5.45 26.96
N LYS A 97 -15.13 5.31 28.15
CA LYS A 97 -15.38 6.45 29.07
C LYS A 97 -14.09 7.20 29.47
N LYS A 98 -12.93 6.55 29.40
CA LYS A 98 -11.61 7.13 29.70
C LYS A 98 -10.85 7.53 28.42
N GLY A 99 -11.53 7.59 27.28
CA GLY A 99 -10.91 7.64 25.96
C GLY A 99 -10.52 6.25 25.46
N GLY A 100 -9.73 6.21 24.38
CA GLY A 100 -9.41 5.00 23.62
C GLY A 100 -10.47 4.71 22.56
N PHE A 101 -10.02 4.30 21.38
CA PHE A 101 -10.87 3.94 20.25
C PHE A 101 -10.76 2.44 20.01
N ASP A 102 -11.89 1.75 20.08
CA ASP A 102 -12.05 0.37 19.65
C ASP A 102 -12.69 0.37 18.24
N PRO A 103 -12.00 -0.18 17.22
CA PRO A 103 -12.54 -0.27 15.87
C PRO A 103 -13.62 -1.35 15.73
N LEU A 104 -13.94 -2.12 16.77
CA LEU A 104 -14.90 -3.22 16.75
C LEU A 104 -14.49 -4.33 15.76
N ALA A 105 -13.19 -4.69 15.77
CA ALA A 105 -12.59 -5.61 14.80
C ALA A 105 -13.26 -7.00 14.77
N GLU A 106 -13.76 -7.49 15.91
CA GLU A 106 -14.42 -8.79 16.03
C GLU A 106 -15.82 -8.85 15.38
N ILE A 107 -16.38 -7.69 15.00
CA ILE A 107 -17.73 -7.59 14.41
C ILE A 107 -17.74 -6.79 13.09
N GLY A 108 -16.62 -6.81 12.35
CA GLY A 108 -16.53 -6.22 11.00
C GLY A 108 -15.56 -5.03 10.90
N GLY A 109 -15.14 -4.47 12.02
CA GLY A 109 -14.21 -3.34 12.04
C GLY A 109 -14.89 -2.00 11.81
N SER A 110 -14.09 -0.96 11.56
CA SER A 110 -14.54 0.43 11.67
C SER A 110 -15.17 1.02 10.42
N LEU A 111 -15.39 0.23 9.36
CA LEU A 111 -15.81 0.72 8.05
C LEU A 111 -17.11 0.06 7.63
N LEU A 112 -18.17 0.87 7.52
CA LEU A 112 -19.42 0.43 6.94
C LEU A 112 -19.27 0.33 5.41
N GLN A 113 -19.50 -0.85 4.84
CA GLN A 113 -19.56 -1.00 3.38
C GLN A 113 -20.77 -0.24 2.81
N ALA A 114 -20.54 0.54 1.75
CA ALA A 114 -21.55 1.43 1.20
C ALA A 114 -22.64 0.73 0.38
N GLU A 115 -22.35 -0.45 -0.17
CA GLU A 115 -23.22 -1.17 -1.11
C GLU A 115 -23.29 -2.66 -0.75
N ALA A 116 -24.38 -3.31 -1.17
CA ALA A 116 -24.56 -4.76 -1.07
C ALA A 116 -25.22 -5.30 -2.35
N ILE A 117 -24.96 -6.57 -2.68
CA ILE A 117 -25.61 -7.25 -3.81
C ILE A 117 -27.11 -7.44 -3.56
N SER A 118 -27.51 -7.60 -2.30
CA SER A 118 -28.89 -7.70 -1.85
C SER A 118 -29.08 -7.04 -0.49
N GLU A 119 -30.27 -6.52 -0.23
CA GLU A 119 -30.64 -5.88 1.04
C GLU A 119 -30.39 -6.77 2.27
N ASP A 120 -30.62 -8.09 2.16
CA ASP A 120 -30.41 -9.04 3.25
C ASP A 120 -28.93 -9.17 3.70
N CYS A 121 -27.99 -8.69 2.89
CA CYS A 121 -26.56 -8.69 3.20
C CYS A 121 -26.05 -7.30 3.58
N ALA A 122 -26.88 -6.25 3.50
CA ALA A 122 -26.45 -4.89 3.76
C ALA A 122 -25.91 -4.76 5.19
N GLU A 123 -24.71 -4.21 5.31
CA GLU A 123 -24.11 -3.94 6.61
C GLU A 123 -24.87 -2.81 7.30
N VAL A 124 -24.98 -2.89 8.62
CA VAL A 124 -25.51 -1.82 9.47
C VAL A 124 -24.48 -1.48 10.53
N ILE A 125 -24.50 -0.24 11.01
CA ILE A 125 -23.65 0.14 12.15
C ILE A 125 -24.06 -0.71 13.35
N PRO A 126 -23.12 -1.48 13.94
CA PRO A 126 -23.43 -2.35 15.07
C PRO A 126 -23.86 -1.52 16.30
N PRO A 127 -24.79 -2.02 17.13
CA PRO A 127 -25.27 -1.29 18.31
C PRO A 127 -24.18 -1.05 19.37
N GLU A 128 -23.08 -1.78 19.32
CA GLU A 128 -21.88 -1.59 20.14
C GLU A 128 -21.16 -0.28 19.80
N ALA A 129 -21.34 0.26 18.59
CA ALA A 129 -20.73 1.53 18.21
C ALA A 129 -21.42 2.70 18.92
N ASN A 130 -20.61 3.59 19.50
CA ASN A 130 -21.10 4.82 20.14
C ASN A 130 -20.60 6.09 19.45
N VAL A 131 -19.83 5.95 18.37
CA VAL A 131 -19.38 7.06 17.52
C VAL A 131 -19.47 6.65 16.05
N SER A 132 -19.89 7.58 15.21
CA SER A 132 -19.86 7.45 13.75
C SER A 132 -19.51 8.78 13.10
N THR A 133 -18.79 8.74 11.98
CA THR A 133 -18.30 9.92 11.27
C THR A 133 -18.10 9.62 9.80
N LEU A 134 -18.44 10.57 8.94
CA LEU A 134 -18.14 10.51 7.52
C LEU A 134 -16.70 11.01 7.28
N ARG A 135 -15.89 10.25 6.54
CA ARG A 135 -14.46 10.55 6.27
C ARG A 135 -14.12 10.39 4.80
N VAL A 136 -13.33 11.31 4.26
CA VAL A 136 -12.69 11.22 2.94
C VAL A 136 -11.23 10.82 3.13
#